data_AF-A0A7K8A876-F1
#
_entry.id   AF-A0A7K8A876-F1
#
_cell.length_a   1.000
_cell.length_b   1.000
_cell.length_c   1.000
_cell.angle_alpha   90.00
_cell.angle_beta   90.00
_cell.angle_gamma   90.00
#
_symmetry.space_group_name_H-M   'P 1'
#
loop_
_entity.id
_entity.type
_entity.pdbx_description
1 polymer ?
#
loop_
_entity_poly.entity_id
_entity_poly.type
_entity_poly.pdbx_seq_one_letter_code
_entity_poly.pdbx_strand_id
1 'polypeptide(L)' 'KVFSFVQTLTGCEDQAKLFKDEMIDGEAFLLLTQADIVKIMSVKLGPALKIYNAIL' A
#
# COMPACT_ATOMS: atom_id res chain seq x y z
N LYS A 1 -11.17 -4.15 -4.30
CA LYS A 1 -10.54 -4.57 -3.02
C LYS A 1 -9.12 -3.98 -3.00
N VAL A 2 -8.60 -3.58 -1.83
CA VAL A 2 -7.33 -2.82 -1.71
C VAL A 2 -6.17 -3.46 -2.47
N PHE A 3 -5.99 -4.78 -2.36
CA PHE A 3 -5.06 -5.56 -3.19
C PHE A 3 -5.15 -5.21 -4.69
N SER A 4 -6.35 -5.34 -5.27
CA SER A 4 -6.57 -5.08 -6.70
C SER A 4 -6.32 -3.62 -7.08
N PHE A 5 -6.60 -2.68 -6.18
CA PHE A 5 -6.32 -1.26 -6.40
C PHE A 5 -4.82 -1.01 -6.44
N VAL A 6 -4.08 -1.44 -5.41
CA VAL A 6 -2.62 -1.26 -5.35
C VAL A 6 -1.92 -1.95 -6.52
N GLN A 7 -2.44 -3.10 -6.98
CA GLN A 7 -1.91 -3.81 -8.15
C GLN A 7 -2.03 -3.01 -9.46
N THR A 8 -2.93 -2.04 -9.56
CA THR A 8 -3.03 -1.15 -10.74
C THR A 8 -1.98 -0.04 -10.75
N LEU A 9 -1.29 0.21 -9.63
CA LEU A 9 -0.25 1.23 -9.54
C LEU A 9 1.05 0.71 -10.17
N THR A 10 1.55 1.41 -11.19
CA THR A 10 2.74 1.00 -11.94
C THR A 10 3.95 0.76 -11.02
N GLY A 11 4.46 -0.48 -11.03
CA GLY A 11 5.61 -0.88 -10.23
C GLY A 11 5.31 -1.13 -8.75
N CYS A 12 4.05 -1.39 -8.40
CA CYS A 12 3.60 -1.77 -7.06
C CYS A 12 2.90 -3.14 -7.03
N GLU A 13 3.02 -3.93 -8.10
CA GLU A 13 2.32 -5.21 -8.28
C GLU A 13 2.71 -6.22 -7.20
N ASP A 14 3.98 -6.27 -6.82
CA ASP A 14 4.49 -7.13 -5.75
C ASP A 14 4.02 -6.67 -4.37
N GLN A 15 3.93 -5.35 -4.16
CA GLN A 15 3.50 -4.74 -2.89
C GLN A 15 2.00 -4.95 -2.65
N ALA A 16 1.21 -5.09 -3.71
CA ALA A 16 -0.23 -5.32 -3.58
C ALA A 16 -0.54 -6.52 -2.68
N LYS A 17 0.26 -7.59 -2.74
CA LYS A 17 0.06 -8.80 -1.93
C LYS A 17 0.16 -8.53 -0.43
N LEU A 18 1.00 -7.59 0.00
CA LEU A 18 1.14 -7.21 1.41
C LEU A 18 -0.19 -6.72 1.99
N PHE A 19 -0.98 -5.97 1.22
CA PHE A 19 -2.29 -5.50 1.67
C PHE A 19 -3.29 -6.64 1.88
N LYS A 20 -3.13 -7.75 1.17
CA LYS A 20 -3.95 -8.95 1.38
C LYS A 20 -3.45 -9.75 2.60
N ASP A 21 -2.14 -9.95 2.70
CA ASP A 21 -1.51 -10.76 3.74
C ASP A 21 -1.67 -10.10 5.13
N GLU A 22 -1.56 -8.78 5.20
CA GLU A 22 -1.81 -7.97 6.41
C GLU A 22 -3.30 -7.66 6.66
N MET A 23 -4.21 -8.23 5.85
CA MET A 23 -5.67 -8.05 5.96
C MET A 23 -6.12 -6.58 5.95
N ILE A 24 -5.46 -5.74 5.15
CA ILE A 24 -5.80 -4.32 5.01
C ILE A 24 -7.07 -4.18 4.15
N ASP A 25 -8.14 -3.72 4.78
CA ASP A 25 -9.38 -3.33 4.13
C ASP A 25 -9.37 -1.85 3.70
N GLY A 26 -10.48 -1.38 3.13
CA GLY A 26 -10.56 -0.02 2.60
C GLY A 26 -10.45 1.07 3.67
N GLU A 27 -10.99 0.84 4.87
CA GLU A 27 -10.94 1.82 5.95
C GLU A 27 -9.54 1.89 6.55
N ALA A 28 -8.93 0.74 6.83
CA ALA A 28 -7.54 0.66 7.29
C ALA A 28 -6.58 1.28 6.26
N PHE A 29 -6.82 1.03 4.96
CA PHE A 29 -6.00 1.60 3.88
C PHE A 29 -5.98 3.14 3.90
N LEU A 30 -7.13 3.78 4.14
CA LEU A 30 -7.23 5.25 4.20
C LEU A 30 -6.56 5.86 5.45
N LEU A 31 -6.30 5.05 6.47
CA LEU A 31 -5.61 5.48 7.70
C LEU A 31 -4.09 5.30 7.62
N LEU A 32 -3.58 4.59 6.61
CA LEU A 32 -2.14 4.37 6.46
C LEU A 32 -1.41 5.66 6.15
N THR A 33 -0.37 5.94 6.93
CA THR A 33 0.60 6.97 6.60
C THR A 33 1.72 6.41 5.72
N GLN A 34 2.45 7.28 5.03
CA GLN A 34 3.67 6.89 4.32
C GLN A 34 4.67 6.18 5.25
N ALA A 35 4.75 6.62 6.52
CA ALA A 35 5.65 6.02 7.50
C ALA A 35 5.25 4.58 7.83
N ASP A 36 3.95 4.28 7.91
CA ASP A 36 3.45 2.93 8.15
C ASP A 36 3.80 1.99 7.00
N ILE A 37 3.60 2.45 5.76
CA ILE A 37 3.90 1.68 4.55
C ILE A 37 5.40 1.36 4.48
N VAL A 38 6.27 2.31 4.84
CA VAL A 38 7.73 2.07 4.84
C VAL A 38 8.17 1.18 6.00
N LYS A 39 7.75 1.50 7.22
CA LYS A 39 8.32 0.91 8.44
C LYS A 39 7.62 -0.36 8.88
N ILE A 40 6.29 -0.39 8.80
CA ILE A 40 5.49 -1.51 9.29
C ILE A 40 5.36 -2.55 8.17
N MET A 41 4.98 -2.11 6.96
CA MET A 41 4.83 -3.02 5.81
C MET A 41 6.16 -3.33 5.09
N SER A 42 7.28 -2.77 5.56
CA SER A 42 8.63 -2.98 4.98
C SER A 42 8.73 -2.69 3.48
N VAL A 43 7.94 -1.72 2.99
CA VAL A 43 7.97 -1.31 1.58
C VAL A 43 9.05 -0.25 1.36
N LYS A 44 9.81 -0.38 0.27
CA LYS A 44 10.82 0.63 -0.09
C LYS A 44 10.17 2.01 -0.32
N LEU A 45 10.92 3.07 -0.05
CA LEU A 45 10.45 4.45 -0.12
C LEU A 45 9.73 4.81 -1.43
N GLY A 46 10.27 4.36 -2.58
CA GLY A 46 9.69 4.65 -3.91
C GLY A 46 8.25 4.15 -4.06
N PRO A 47 7.99 2.83 -3.98
CA PRO A 47 6.63 2.30 -3.99
C PRO A 47 5.75 2.85 -2.85
N ALA A 48 6.31 3.06 -1.65
CA ALA A 48 5.55 3.61 -0.53
C ALA A 48 4.99 5.02 -0.82
N LEU A 49 5.79 5.89 -1.45
CA LEU A 49 5.34 7.21 -1.90
C LEU A 49 4.22 7.11 -2.94
N LYS A 50 4.32 6.18 -3.90
CA LYS A 50 3.28 5.98 -4.92
C LYS A 50 1.96 5.53 -4.32
N ILE A 51 2.02 4.57 -3.40
CA ILE A 51 0.82 4.04 -2.72
C ILE A 51 0.20 5.12 -1.85
N TYR A 52 1.01 5.85 -1.06
CA TYR A 52 0.51 6.93 -0.21
C TYR A 52 -0.13 8.06 -1.02
N ASN A 53 0.46 8.44 -2.15
CA ASN A 53 -0.13 9.43 -3.04
C ASN A 53 -1.45 8.98 -3.69
N ALA A 54 -1.75 7.69 -3.69
CA ALA A 54 -3.02 7.15 -4.18
C ALA A 54 -4.11 7.09 -3.08
N ILE A 55 -3.76 7.41 -1.83
CA ILE A 55 -4.68 7.58 -0.69
C ILE A 55 -5.20 9.03 -0.61
N LEU A 56 -4.35 10.01 -0.98
CA LEU A 56 -4.69 11.44 -1.08
C LEU A 56 -5.62 11.71 -2.27
#